data_AF-A0A930AXQ8-F1
#
_entry.id   AF-A0A930AXQ8-F1
#
_cell.length_a   1.000
_cell.length_b   1.000
_cell.length_c   1.000
_cell.angle_alpha   90.00
_cell.angle_beta   90.00
_cell.angle_gamma   90.00
#
_symmetry.space_group_name_H-M   'P 1'
#
loop_
_entity.id
_entity.type
_entity.pdbx_description
1 polymer ?
#
loop_
_entity_poly.entity_id
_entity_poly.type
_entity_poly.pdbx_seq_one_letter_code
_entity_poly.pdbx_strand_id
1 'polypeptide(L)'
;MKQTVSDPVTKESFIKALRSLGITGNQILEVHTQMSSFGYVIGGARTIVDGLMELCENGGTILMPAQTVDNSEPSDWEYPAVAPTLYKEIREAIPAHDTKTSDVHYMGSVVENFRLRDGVITSSHPTFSYSAWGRYAR
;
A
#
# COMPACT_ATOMS: atom_id res chain seq x y z
N MET A 1 -22.50 -19.21 12.60
CA MET A 1 -23.09 -18.10 13.38
C MET A 1 -22.74 -16.78 12.70
N LYS A 2 -23.62 -15.78 12.70
CA LYS A 2 -23.29 -14.44 12.20
C LYS A 2 -22.37 -13.76 13.23
N GLN A 3 -21.24 -13.21 12.80
CA GLN A 3 -20.38 -12.39 13.63
C GLN A 3 -21.00 -11.00 13.76
N THR A 4 -21.16 -10.51 14.99
CA THR A 4 -21.62 -9.15 15.27
C THR A 4 -20.41 -8.29 15.62
N VAL A 5 -20.27 -7.13 14.98
CA VAL A 5 -19.22 -6.15 15.27
C VAL A 5 -19.73 -5.21 16.36
N SER A 6 -18.98 -5.07 17.45
CA SER A 6 -19.33 -4.20 18.59
C SER A 6 -18.50 -2.93 18.69
N ASP A 7 -17.29 -2.92 18.10
CA ASP A 7 -16.36 -1.79 18.15
C ASP A 7 -15.68 -1.63 16.78
N PRO A 8 -16.37 -1.01 15.79
CA PRO A 8 -15.79 -0.81 14.47
C PRO A 8 -14.81 0.38 14.46
N VAL A 9 -13.81 0.29 13.60
CA VAL A 9 -12.91 1.41 13.29
C VAL A 9 -13.60 2.36 12.32
N THR A 10 -13.64 3.64 12.68
CA THR A 10 -14.05 4.75 11.81
C THR A 10 -12.84 5.60 11.46
N LYS A 11 -12.99 6.56 10.55
CA LYS A 11 -11.93 7.51 10.21
C LYS A 11 -11.52 8.32 11.44
N GLU A 12 -12.49 8.79 12.22
CA GLU A 12 -12.26 9.61 13.41
C GLU A 12 -11.56 8.83 14.51
N SER A 13 -11.98 7.58 14.78
CA SER A 13 -11.32 6.75 15.79
C SER A 13 -9.89 6.37 15.38
N PHE A 14 -9.66 6.14 14.08
CA PHE A 14 -8.34 5.90 13.51
C PHE A 14 -7.41 7.13 13.66
N ILE A 15 -7.84 8.32 13.24
CA ILE A 15 -7.06 9.56 13.40
C ILE A 15 -6.76 9.82 14.88
N LYS A 16 -7.76 9.66 15.75
CA LYS A 16 -7.58 9.83 17.20
C LYS A 16 -6.54 8.87 17.76
N ALA A 17 -6.55 7.60 17.33
CA ALA A 17 -5.56 6.61 17.74
C ALA A 17 -4.14 7.02 17.30
N LEU A 18 -3.96 7.41 16.04
CA LEU A 18 -2.65 7.89 15.55
C LEU A 18 -2.15 9.11 16.33
N ARG A 19 -3.03 10.08 16.62
CA ARG A 19 -2.67 11.25 17.44
C ARG A 19 -2.27 10.87 18.86
N SER A 20 -2.93 9.87 19.45
CA SER A 20 -2.58 9.37 20.79
C SER A 20 -1.19 8.71 20.84
N LEU A 21 -0.68 8.24 19.70
CA LEU A 21 0.67 7.71 19.52
C LEU A 21 1.72 8.81 19.21
N GLY A 22 1.33 10.09 19.20
CA GLY A 22 2.22 11.21 18.91
C GLY A 22 2.38 11.53 17.42
N ILE A 23 1.56 10.93 16.55
CA ILE A 23 1.54 11.28 15.12
C ILE A 23 0.73 12.56 14.97
N THR A 24 1.42 13.64 14.60
CA THR A 24 0.82 14.99 14.58
C THR A 24 0.30 15.37 13.20
N GLY A 25 0.84 14.73 12.15
CA GLY A 25 0.51 15.01 10.75
C GLY A 25 1.52 15.91 10.03
N ASN A 26 2.59 16.35 10.70
CA ASN A 26 3.68 17.12 10.08
C ASN A 26 4.94 16.28 9.79
N GLN A 27 4.86 14.97 10.02
CA GLN A 27 5.95 14.02 9.84
C GLN A 27 5.93 13.40 8.43
N ILE A 28 7.03 12.74 8.07
CA ILE A 28 7.06 11.76 6.98
C ILE A 28 6.76 10.39 7.60
N LEU A 29 5.71 9.73 7.11
CA LEU A 29 5.22 8.45 7.61
C LEU A 29 5.40 7.38 6.54
N GLU A 30 6.28 6.41 6.78
CA GLU A 30 6.25 5.15 6.04
C GLU A 30 5.21 4.24 6.68
N VAL A 31 4.22 3.79 5.90
CA VAL A 31 3.04 3.09 6.41
C VAL A 31 2.97 1.68 5.84
N HIS A 32 2.93 0.71 6.75
CA HIS A 32 2.58 -0.69 6.48
C HIS A 32 1.28 -1.01 7.20
N THR A 33 0.37 -1.73 6.55
CA THR A 33 -0.94 -2.03 7.14
C THR A 33 -1.36 -3.47 6.92
N GLN A 34 -2.04 -4.02 7.91
CA GLN A 34 -2.74 -5.29 7.79
C GLN A 34 -4.21 -5.07 8.17
N MET A 35 -5.11 -5.08 7.17
CA MET A 35 -6.53 -4.74 7.37
C MET A 35 -7.22 -5.61 8.43
N SER A 36 -6.87 -6.89 8.52
CA SER A 36 -7.43 -7.82 9.51
C SER A 36 -7.07 -7.45 10.96
N SER A 37 -5.97 -6.73 11.19
CA SER A 37 -5.54 -6.32 12.53
C SER A 37 -6.40 -5.20 13.13
N PHE A 38 -7.19 -4.48 12.31
CA PHE A 38 -8.13 -3.47 12.78
C PHE A 38 -9.46 -4.06 13.27
N GLY A 39 -9.70 -5.37 13.10
CA GLY A 39 -11.02 -5.96 13.28
C GLY A 39 -11.94 -5.58 12.10
N TYR A 40 -12.86 -4.64 12.31
CA TYR A 40 -13.79 -4.21 11.26
C TYR A 40 -13.68 -2.70 11.01
N VAL A 41 -13.22 -2.33 9.83
CA VAL A 41 -13.14 -0.93 9.39
C VAL A 41 -14.37 -0.57 8.58
N ILE A 42 -15.18 0.37 9.08
CA ILE A 42 -16.32 0.91 8.32
C ILE A 42 -15.75 1.59 7.07
N GLY A 43 -16.15 1.15 5.88
CA GLY A 43 -15.65 1.67 4.60
C GLY A 43 -14.33 1.05 4.11
N GLY A 44 -13.75 0.10 4.86
CA GLY A 44 -12.56 -0.64 4.44
C GLY A 44 -11.32 0.22 4.26
N ALA A 45 -10.48 -0.13 3.28
CA ALA A 45 -9.20 0.54 3.03
C ALA A 45 -9.33 2.05 2.78
N ARG A 46 -10.42 2.48 2.14
CA ARG A 46 -10.68 3.90 1.86
C ARG A 46 -10.65 4.74 3.15
N THR A 47 -11.23 4.23 4.23
CA THR A 47 -11.27 4.93 5.53
C THR A 47 -9.89 5.15 6.13
N ILE A 48 -9.00 4.17 5.97
CA ILE A 48 -7.61 4.28 6.44
C ILE A 48 -6.86 5.30 5.60
N VAL A 49 -6.99 5.25 4.27
CA VAL A 49 -6.34 6.21 3.36
C VAL A 49 -6.85 7.63 3.58
N ASP A 50 -8.17 7.82 3.65
CA ASP A 50 -8.79 9.13 3.91
C ASP A 50 -8.32 9.70 5.26
N GLY A 51 -8.21 8.85 6.29
CA GLY A 51 -7.71 9.25 7.60
C GLY A 51 -6.23 9.65 7.61
N LEU A 52 -5.37 8.93 6.88
CA LEU A 52 -3.95 9.28 6.75
C LEU A 52 -3.77 10.59 5.98
N MET A 53 -4.48 10.77 4.87
CA MET A 53 -4.40 11.99 4.05
C MET A 53 -4.92 13.21 4.81
N GLU A 54 -6.05 13.09 5.52
CA GLU A 54 -6.58 14.15 6.40
C GLU A 54 -5.59 14.50 7.52
N LEU A 55 -4.98 13.49 8.14
CA LEU A 55 -3.97 13.72 9.18
C LEU A 55 -2.76 14.49 8.64
N CYS A 56 -2.30 14.18 7.42
CA CYS A 56 -1.10 14.74 6.82
C CYS A 56 -1.32 15.99 5.96
N GLU A 57 -2.56 16.47 5.80
CA GLU A 57 -2.92 17.57 4.89
C GLU A 57 -2.12 18.86 5.16
N ASN A 58 -1.81 19.15 6.43
CA ASN A 58 -1.15 20.40 6.84
C ASN A 58 0.39 20.33 6.81
N GLY A 59 0.97 19.51 5.92
CA GLY A 59 2.41 19.52 5.63
C GLY A 59 3.16 18.23 5.94
N GLY A 60 2.46 17.13 6.20
CA GLY A 60 3.04 15.80 6.32
C GLY A 60 3.34 15.16 4.97
N THR A 61 3.85 13.93 5.02
CA THR A 61 4.05 13.09 3.83
C THR A 61 3.78 11.64 4.20
N ILE A 62 3.04 10.94 3.35
CA ILE A 62 2.77 9.50 3.46
C ILE A 62 3.63 8.81 2.41
N LEU A 63 4.25 7.69 2.78
CA LEU A 63 5.03 6.82 1.94
C LEU A 63 4.57 5.38 2.17
N MET A 64 4.28 4.63 1.11
CA MET A 64 3.92 3.20 1.21
C MET A 64 4.70 2.40 0.17
N PRO A 65 5.22 1.21 0.52
CA PRO A 65 5.77 0.32 -0.48
C PRO A 65 4.66 -0.09 -1.46
N ALA A 66 4.95 0.01 -2.75
CA ALA A 66 4.06 -0.35 -3.85
C ALA A 66 4.78 -1.38 -4.73
N GLN A 67 5.24 -2.45 -4.11
CA GLN A 67 6.13 -3.43 -4.74
C GLN A 67 5.36 -4.31 -5.73
N THR A 68 6.05 -4.69 -6.80
CA THR A 68 5.57 -5.54 -7.90
C THR A 68 6.56 -6.70 -8.04
N VAL A 69 6.66 -7.51 -6.98
CA VAL A 69 7.69 -8.54 -6.84
C VAL A 69 7.64 -9.62 -7.92
N ASP A 70 6.49 -9.82 -8.56
CA ASP A 70 6.33 -10.74 -9.69
C ASP A 70 7.00 -10.23 -10.98
N ASN A 71 7.41 -8.96 -11.01
CA ASN A 71 8.26 -8.39 -12.05
C ASN A 71 9.74 -8.47 -11.61
N SER A 72 10.23 -9.69 -11.46
CA SER A 72 11.59 -10.01 -11.02
C SER A 72 12.14 -11.24 -11.75
N GLU A 73 13.39 -11.61 -11.44
CA GLU A 73 14.04 -12.77 -12.05
C GLU A 73 13.38 -14.08 -11.58
N PRO A 74 12.86 -14.93 -12.50
CA PRO A 74 12.18 -16.16 -12.14
C PRO A 74 13.06 -17.21 -11.43
N SER A 75 14.39 -17.12 -11.54
CA SER A 75 15.27 -18.01 -10.76
C SER A 75 15.23 -17.78 -9.26
N ASP A 76 14.79 -16.60 -8.82
CA ASP A 76 14.73 -16.23 -7.41
C ASP A 76 13.33 -16.47 -6.80
N TRP A 77 12.37 -16.99 -7.58
CA TRP A 77 11.01 -17.23 -7.12
C TRP A 77 10.91 -18.49 -6.26
N GLU A 78 10.23 -18.36 -5.11
CA GLU A 78 9.99 -19.48 -4.18
C GLU A 78 8.49 -19.80 -4.00
N TYR A 79 7.60 -18.83 -4.22
CA TYR A 79 6.18 -18.92 -3.86
C TYR A 79 5.22 -18.52 -5.01
N PRO A 80 5.10 -19.34 -6.08
CA PRO A 80 5.73 -20.64 -6.27
C PRO A 80 7.10 -20.54 -6.98
N ALA A 81 7.98 -21.51 -6.71
CA ALA A 81 9.15 -21.74 -7.55
C ALA A 81 8.74 -22.27 -8.93
N VAL A 82 9.48 -21.87 -9.95
CA VAL A 82 9.26 -22.29 -11.36
C VAL A 82 10.45 -23.10 -11.87
N ALA A 83 10.20 -24.06 -12.76
CA ALA A 83 11.25 -24.92 -13.30
C ALA A 83 12.25 -24.12 -14.14
N PRO A 84 13.57 -24.38 -14.06
CA PRO A 84 14.58 -23.65 -14.83
C PRO A 84 14.36 -23.64 -16.35
N THR A 85 13.71 -24.67 -16.88
CA THR A 85 13.34 -24.76 -18.30
C THR A 85 12.37 -23.67 -18.75
N LEU A 86 11.63 -23.06 -17.81
CA LEU A 86 10.64 -22.01 -18.09
C LEU A 86 11.20 -20.59 -17.97
N TYR A 87 12.40 -20.40 -17.40
CA TYR A 87 12.92 -19.05 -17.12
C TYR A 87 12.99 -18.17 -18.36
N LYS A 88 13.38 -18.72 -19.52
CA LYS A 88 13.45 -17.96 -20.77
C LYS A 88 12.06 -17.49 -21.22
N GLU A 89 11.08 -18.40 -21.25
CA GLU A 89 9.71 -18.09 -21.64
C GLU A 89 9.09 -17.03 -20.72
N ILE A 90 9.32 -17.14 -19.42
CA ILE A 90 8.85 -16.17 -18.43
C ILE A 90 9.47 -14.78 -18.68
N ARG A 91 10.80 -14.69 -18.85
CA ARG A 91 11.47 -13.40 -19.13
C ARG A 91 10.97 -12.73 -20.41
N GLU A 92 10.61 -13.52 -21.42
CA GLU A 92 10.05 -13.03 -22.68
C GLU A 92 8.57 -12.62 -22.55
N ALA A 93 7.84 -13.21 -21.61
CA ALA A 93 6.40 -13.01 -21.43
C ALA A 93 6.01 -12.00 -20.33
N ILE A 94 6.89 -11.73 -19.34
CA ILE A 94 6.60 -10.77 -18.26
C ILE A 94 6.30 -9.39 -18.85
N PRO A 95 5.14 -8.78 -18.55
CA PRO A 95 4.84 -7.42 -18.97
C PRO A 95 5.83 -6.41 -18.38
N ALA A 96 6.19 -5.39 -19.14
CA ALA A 96 6.95 -4.27 -18.61
C ALA A 96 6.18 -3.60 -17.45
N HIS A 97 6.90 -3.20 -16.41
CA HIS A 97 6.32 -2.48 -15.28
C HIS A 97 5.68 -1.16 -15.71
N ASP A 98 4.47 -0.90 -15.23
CA ASP A 98 3.77 0.38 -15.36
C ASP A 98 3.19 0.78 -14.01
N THR A 99 3.61 1.95 -13.51
CA THR A 99 3.20 2.45 -12.19
C THR A 99 1.69 2.60 -11.98
N LYS A 100 0.90 2.68 -13.06
CA LYS A 100 -0.55 2.84 -13.01
C LYS A 100 -1.25 1.49 -13.10
N THR A 101 -0.81 0.62 -14.01
CA THR A 101 -1.55 -0.61 -14.34
C THR A 101 -0.96 -1.87 -13.74
N SER A 102 0.29 -1.90 -13.27
CA SER A 102 0.86 -3.07 -12.61
C SER A 102 0.20 -3.31 -11.25
N ASP A 103 -0.13 -4.57 -10.97
CA ASP A 103 -0.75 -5.01 -9.71
C ASP A 103 0.30 -5.09 -8.59
N VAL A 104 0.04 -4.41 -7.45
CA VAL A 104 0.95 -4.45 -6.29
C VAL A 104 0.67 -5.65 -5.38
N HIS A 105 0.98 -6.85 -5.87
CA HIS A 105 0.75 -8.11 -5.16
C HIS A 105 1.32 -8.08 -3.73
N TYR A 106 0.53 -8.61 -2.78
CA TYR A 106 0.86 -8.72 -1.35
C TYR A 106 1.06 -7.42 -0.56
N MET A 107 0.94 -6.23 -1.18
CA MET A 107 1.06 -4.95 -0.45
C MET A 107 -0.20 -4.60 0.36
N GLY A 108 -1.34 -5.19 0.00
CA GLY A 108 -2.61 -5.03 0.70
C GLY A 108 -3.50 -3.91 0.14
N SER A 109 -4.78 -3.95 0.50
CA SER A 109 -5.81 -3.09 -0.09
C SER A 109 -5.67 -1.61 0.24
N VAL A 110 -4.98 -1.25 1.33
CA VAL A 110 -4.68 0.15 1.66
C VAL A 110 -3.68 0.73 0.67
N VAL A 111 -2.63 -0.01 0.32
CA VAL A 111 -1.64 0.42 -0.68
C VAL A 111 -2.28 0.54 -2.05
N GLU A 112 -3.07 -0.46 -2.46
CA GLU A 112 -3.77 -0.43 -3.76
C GLU A 112 -4.72 0.78 -3.85
N ASN A 113 -5.45 1.08 -2.78
CA ASN A 113 -6.30 2.26 -2.74
C ASN A 113 -5.51 3.58 -2.70
N PHE A 114 -4.38 3.62 -1.99
CA PHE A 114 -3.54 4.79 -1.83
C PHE A 114 -2.83 5.17 -3.13
N ARG A 115 -2.15 4.22 -3.79
CA ARG A 115 -1.37 4.50 -5.02
C ARG A 115 -2.21 5.08 -6.17
N LEU A 116 -3.52 4.86 -6.14
CA LEU A 116 -4.49 5.32 -7.14
C LEU A 116 -5.13 6.67 -6.79
N ARG A 117 -4.79 7.32 -5.67
CA ARG A 117 -5.35 8.63 -5.31
C ARG A 117 -4.71 9.76 -6.11
N ASP A 118 -5.50 10.79 -6.36
CA ASP A 118 -5.02 12.03 -6.97
C ASP A 118 -3.89 12.65 -6.14
N GLY A 119 -2.83 13.07 -6.84
CA GLY A 119 -1.64 13.68 -6.23
C GLY A 119 -0.64 12.69 -5.63
N VAL A 120 -0.94 11.39 -5.61
CA VAL A 120 0.04 10.36 -5.25
C VAL A 120 1.02 10.15 -6.40
N ILE A 121 2.30 10.06 -6.08
CA ILE A 121 3.39 9.82 -7.03
C ILE A 121 4.01 8.47 -6.70
N THR A 122 4.21 7.64 -7.72
CA THR A 122 4.86 6.33 -7.58
C THR A 122 6.21 6.34 -8.28
N SER A 123 7.27 5.92 -7.58
CA SER A 123 8.61 5.78 -8.16
C SER A 123 8.63 4.71 -9.25
N SER A 124 9.49 4.82 -10.25
CA SER A 124 9.50 3.96 -11.43
C SER A 124 10.33 2.67 -11.32
N HIS A 125 10.70 2.22 -10.12
CA HIS A 125 11.47 0.98 -9.97
C HIS A 125 10.56 -0.23 -10.28
N PRO A 126 10.95 -1.15 -11.18
CA PRO A 126 10.06 -2.18 -11.70
C PRO A 126 9.62 -3.24 -10.68
N THR A 127 10.38 -3.43 -9.59
CA THR A 127 10.08 -4.40 -8.53
C THR A 127 9.79 -3.75 -7.16
N PHE A 128 10.61 -2.79 -6.73
CA PHE A 128 10.60 -2.21 -5.38
C PHE A 128 10.14 -0.74 -5.34
N SER A 129 9.11 -0.41 -6.11
CA SER A 129 8.54 0.94 -6.12
C SER A 129 7.90 1.33 -4.79
N TYR A 130 7.85 2.64 -4.54
CA TYR A 130 7.11 3.28 -3.45
C TYR A 130 6.11 4.29 -4.01
N SER A 131 4.95 4.42 -3.35
CA SER A 131 3.97 5.47 -3.57
C SER A 131 4.06 6.52 -2.46
N ALA A 132 4.00 7.80 -2.81
CA ALA A 132 4.10 8.90 -1.85
C ALA A 132 3.07 10.00 -2.11
N TRP A 133 2.62 10.66 -1.05
CA TRP A 133 1.73 11.83 -1.11
C TRP A 133 2.06 12.85 -0.04
N GLY A 134 1.91 14.13 -0.36
CA GLY A 134 2.14 15.24 0.57
C GLY A 134 3.39 16.05 0.24
N ARG A 135 3.89 16.78 1.23
CA ARG A 135 4.86 17.87 1.04
C ARG A 135 6.16 17.46 0.34
N TYR A 136 6.67 16.26 0.62
CA TYR A 136 7.95 15.76 0.12
C TYR A 136 7.79 14.54 -0.78
N ALA A 137 6.65 14.41 -1.47
CA ALA A 137 6.36 13.25 -2.32
C ALA A 137 7.20 13.19 -3.62
N ARG A 138 7.87 14.28 -4.00
CA ARG A 138 8.68 14.41 -5.23
C ARG A 138 10.15 14.61 -4.92
#